data_AF-A0A166BUH7-F1
#
_entry.id   AF-A0A166BUH7-F1
#
_cell.length_a   1.000
_cell.length_b   1.000
_cell.length_c   1.000
_cell.angle_alpha   90.00
_cell.angle_beta   90.00
_cell.angle_gamma   90.00
#
_symmetry.space_group_name_H-M   'P 1'
#
loop_
_entity.id
_entity.type
_entity.pdbx_description
1 polymer ?
#
loop_
_entity_poly.entity_id
_entity_poly.type
_entity_poly.pdbx_seq_one_letter_code
_entity_poly.pdbx_strand_id
1 'polypeptide(L)'
;MLDGTNWVTWKRRMSAVLAELDLLKYCNGTHPIPVPAVLTAPTPAENTALRAWEAGNQKTITRLELCLGEIEGGNLLNRETAEIMWRKLCEIHEAHGPLGI
;
A
#
# COMPACT_ATOMS: atom_id res chain seq x y z
N MET A 1 3.55 -15.43 -4.34
CA MET A 1 2.21 -14.84 -4.51
C MET A 1 1.43 -15.10 -3.23
N LEU A 2 0.53 -14.21 -2.84
CA LEU A 2 -0.39 -14.44 -1.71
C LEU A 2 -1.42 -15.49 -2.14
N ASP A 3 -1.64 -16.52 -1.32
CA ASP A 3 -2.54 -17.66 -1.63
C ASP A 3 -3.51 -17.99 -0.48
N GLY A 4 -3.82 -17.00 0.36
CA GLY A 4 -4.65 -17.16 1.57
C GLY A 4 -3.98 -17.86 2.76
N THR A 5 -3.09 -18.84 2.53
CA THR A 5 -2.46 -19.65 3.59
C THR A 5 -1.10 -19.14 4.03
N ASN A 6 -0.42 -18.38 3.16
CA ASN A 6 0.97 -17.97 3.35
C ASN A 6 1.14 -16.54 3.89
N TRP A 7 0.10 -15.94 4.45
CA TRP A 7 0.04 -14.52 4.84
C TRP A 7 1.26 -14.04 5.64
N VAL A 8 1.63 -14.71 6.74
CA VAL A 8 2.73 -14.26 7.62
C VAL A 8 4.06 -14.21 6.87
N THR A 9 4.36 -15.25 6.09
CA THR A 9 5.57 -15.34 5.27
C THR A 9 5.54 -14.32 4.13
N TRP A 10 4.40 -14.16 3.48
CA TRP A 10 4.20 -13.19 2.42
C TRP A 10 4.39 -11.76 2.92
N LYS A 11 3.72 -11.37 4.03
CA LYS A 11 3.81 -10.05 4.65
C LYS A 11 5.26 -9.72 4.99
N ARG A 12 5.98 -10.64 5.64
CA ARG A 12 7.40 -10.44 5.97
C ARG A 12 8.27 -10.21 4.73
N ARG A 13 8.09 -11.01 3.68
CA ARG A 13 8.85 -10.87 2.43
C ARG A 13 8.50 -9.57 1.71
N MET A 14 7.22 -9.25 1.62
CA MET A 14 6.75 -8.02 0.97
C MET A 14 7.23 -6.78 1.71
N SER A 15 7.14 -6.75 3.04
CA SER A 15 7.68 -5.64 3.83
C SER A 15 9.19 -5.46 3.62
N ALA A 16 9.96 -6.55 3.50
CA ALA A 16 11.39 -6.47 3.20
C ALA A 16 11.66 -5.88 1.80
N VAL A 17 10.92 -6.34 0.77
CA VAL A 17 11.04 -5.80 -0.59
C VAL A 17 10.65 -4.32 -0.64
N LEU A 18 9.56 -3.94 0.02
CA LEU A 18 9.14 -2.54 0.09
C LEU A 18 10.13 -1.67 0.88
N ALA A 19 10.77 -2.21 1.92
CA ALA A 19 11.81 -1.49 2.65
C ALA A 19 13.07 -1.29 1.80
N GLU A 20 13.52 -2.33 1.09
CA GLU A 20 14.66 -2.27 0.17
C GLU A 20 14.46 -1.20 -0.92
N LEU A 21 13.23 -1.09 -1.43
CA LEU A 21 12.89 -0.13 -2.49
C LEU A 21 12.51 1.27 -1.97
N ASP A 22 12.60 1.51 -0.66
CA ASP A 22 12.15 2.76 0.00
C ASP A 22 10.67 3.09 -0.30
N LEU A 23 9.83 2.06 -0.39
CA LEU A 23 8.39 2.14 -0.67
C LEU A 23 7.52 1.83 0.55
N LEU A 24 8.07 1.20 1.59
CA LEU A 24 7.32 0.85 2.80
C LEU A 24 6.63 2.06 3.45
N LYS A 25 7.20 3.24 3.27
CA LYS A 25 6.68 4.53 3.75
C LYS A 25 5.28 4.90 3.22
N TYR A 26 4.91 4.38 2.05
CA TYR A 26 3.57 4.55 1.46
C TYR A 26 2.54 3.56 2.02
N CYS A 27 2.98 2.48 2.68
CA CYS A 27 2.09 1.47 3.28
C CYS A 27 1.78 1.72 4.76
N ASN A 28 2.73 2.30 5.51
CA ASN A 28 2.62 2.51 6.96
C ASN A 28 2.18 3.93 7.34
N GLY A 29 1.84 4.77 6.37
CA GLY A 29 1.40 6.16 6.59
C GLY A 29 2.50 7.13 7.04
N THR A 30 3.78 6.71 7.07
CA THR A 30 4.88 7.60 7.46
C THR A 30 5.18 8.68 6.41
N HIS A 31 4.71 8.48 5.18
CA HIS A 31 4.78 9.47 4.11
C HIS A 31 3.37 9.84 3.63
N PRO A 32 2.66 10.75 4.32
CA PRO A 32 1.30 11.14 3.96
C PRO A 32 1.24 11.92 2.64
N ILE A 33 0.05 11.99 2.06
CA ILE A 33 -0.22 12.76 0.84
C ILE A 33 0.18 14.23 1.07
N PRO A 34 1.03 14.82 0.20
CA PRO A 34 1.37 16.24 0.28
C PRO A 34 0.12 17.09 0.07
N VAL A 35 -0.23 17.91 1.07
CA VAL A 35 -1.34 18.86 0.98
C VAL A 35 -0.77 20.27 0.75
N PRO A 36 -1.17 20.98 -0.32
CA PRO A 36 -0.74 22.35 -0.54
C PRO A 36 -1.17 23.29 0.60
N ALA A 37 -0.36 24.30 0.90
CA ALA A 37 -0.66 25.32 1.90
C ALA A 37 -1.90 26.16 1.52
N VAL A 38 -2.11 26.38 0.22
CA VAL A 38 -3.30 27.03 -0.34
C VAL A 38 -3.92 26.11 -1.39
N LEU A 39 -5.04 25.48 -1.06
CA LEU A 39 -5.70 24.48 -1.91
C LEU A 39 -6.11 25.00 -3.30
N THR A 40 -6.43 26.30 -3.40
CA THR A 40 -6.89 26.94 -4.63
C THR A 40 -5.76 27.51 -5.49
N ALA A 41 -4.52 27.53 -4.98
CA ALA A 41 -3.36 28.07 -5.68
C ALA A 41 -2.08 27.32 -5.31
N PRO A 42 -1.98 26.00 -5.60
CA PRO A 42 -0.79 25.22 -5.31
C PRO A 42 0.40 25.73 -6.14
N THR A 43 1.53 25.90 -5.46
CA THR A 43 2.79 26.30 -6.10
C THR A 43 3.33 25.20 -7.02
N PRO A 44 4.19 25.52 -7.99
CA PRO A 44 4.86 24.51 -8.82
C PRO A 44 5.63 23.46 -8.00
N ALA A 45 6.20 23.87 -6.86
CA ALA A 45 6.92 22.98 -5.95
C ALA A 45 5.98 21.98 -5.27
N GLU A 46 4.84 22.43 -4.75
CA GLU A 46 3.82 21.56 -4.12
C GLU A 46 3.23 20.58 -5.13
N ASN A 47 2.93 21.03 -6.35
CA ASN A 47 2.47 20.15 -7.43
C ASN A 47 3.52 19.10 -7.82
N THR A 48 4.81 19.45 -7.76
CA THR A 48 5.90 18.51 -8.03
C THR A 48 6.03 17.47 -6.91
N ALA A 49 5.91 17.91 -5.65
CA ALA A 49 5.91 17.02 -4.50
C ALA A 49 4.72 16.03 -4.54
N LEU A 50 3.52 16.51 -4.89
CA LEU A 50 2.33 15.66 -5.03
C LEU A 50 2.52 14.62 -6.13
N ARG A 51 2.96 15.01 -7.34
CA ARG A 51 3.23 14.06 -8.44
C ARG A 51 4.30 13.02 -8.07
N ALA A 52 5.36 13.44 -7.38
CA ALA A 52 6.41 12.53 -6.93
C ALA A 52 5.86 11.52 -5.92
N TRP A 53 5.00 11.97 -5.01
CA TRP A 53 4.30 11.12 -4.06
C TRP A 53 3.37 10.13 -4.78
N GLU A 54 2.55 10.60 -5.72
CA GLU A 54 1.64 9.77 -6.51
C GLU A 54 2.39 8.69 -7.28
N ALA A 55 3.53 9.02 -7.88
CA ALA A 55 4.37 8.06 -8.58
C ALA A 55 4.91 6.96 -7.64
N GLY A 56 5.34 7.33 -6.42
CA GLY A 56 5.79 6.38 -5.41
C GLY A 56 4.66 5.50 -4.86
N ASN A 57 3.51 6.10 -4.59
CA ASN A 57 2.30 5.38 -4.18
C ASN A 57 1.86 4.38 -5.25
N GLN A 58 1.78 4.82 -6.52
CA GLN A 58 1.40 3.95 -7.64
C GLN A 58 2.38 2.80 -7.83
N LYS A 59 3.69 3.06 -7.72
CA LYS A 59 4.72 2.01 -7.79
C LYS A 59 4.54 0.99 -6.66
N THR A 60 4.14 1.44 -5.48
CA THR A 60 3.86 0.57 -4.33
C THR A 60 2.62 -0.28 -4.58
N ILE A 61 1.52 0.32 -5.07
CA ILE A 61 0.29 -0.38 -5.47
C ILE A 61 0.60 -1.48 -6.48
N THR A 62 1.28 -1.15 -7.59
CA THR A 62 1.63 -2.12 -8.62
C THR A 62 2.47 -3.28 -8.08
N ARG A 63 3.38 -3.02 -7.14
CA ARG A 63 4.18 -4.08 -6.50
C ARG A 63 3.34 -5.00 -5.63
N LEU A 64 2.38 -4.45 -4.91
CA LEU A 64 1.41 -5.24 -4.14
C LEU A 64 0.60 -6.10 -5.09
N GLU A 65 -0.05 -5.50 -6.10
CA GLU A 65 -0.88 -6.20 -7.11
C GLU A 65 -0.16 -7.36 -7.78
N LEU A 66 1.10 -7.16 -8.22
CA LEU A 66 1.90 -8.22 -8.86
C LEU A 66 2.18 -9.43 -7.96
N CYS A 67 2.01 -9.28 -6.64
CA CYS A 67 2.28 -10.32 -5.66
C CYS A 67 1.02 -10.87 -5.00
N LEU A 68 -0.17 -10.36 -5.35
CA LEU A 68 -1.47 -10.86 -4.88
C LEU A 68 -1.97 -11.99 -5.77
N GLY A 69 -2.60 -13.01 -5.17
CA GLY A 69 -3.36 -14.03 -5.89
C GLY A 69 -4.59 -13.43 -6.58
N GLU A 70 -5.24 -14.21 -7.44
CA GLU A 70 -6.41 -13.77 -8.22
C GLU A 70 -7.58 -13.32 -7.33
N ILE A 71 -7.82 -14.04 -6.23
CA ILE A 71 -8.90 -13.75 -5.28
C ILE A 71 -8.62 -12.45 -4.51
N GLU A 72 -7.40 -12.29 -4.01
CA GLU A 72 -6.98 -11.11 -3.26
C GLU A 72 -6.88 -9.87 -4.15
N GLY A 73 -6.43 -10.03 -5.40
CA GLY A 73 -6.42 -8.99 -6.42
C GLY A 73 -7.83 -8.48 -6.72
N GLY A 74 -8.80 -9.39 -6.86
CA GLY A 74 -10.22 -9.08 -7.06
C GLY A 74 -10.81 -8.15 -5.97
N ASN A 75 -10.46 -8.42 -4.71
CA ASN A 75 -10.96 -7.68 -3.54
C ASN A 75 -10.30 -6.31 -3.32
N LEU A 76 -9.16 -6.07 -3.97
CA LEU A 76 -8.33 -4.88 -3.80
C LEU A 76 -8.31 -3.96 -5.04
N LEU A 77 -8.94 -4.37 -6.14
CA LEU A 77 -9.23 -3.52 -7.28
C LEU A 77 -9.99 -2.25 -6.84
N ASN A 78 -9.56 -1.10 -7.36
CA ASN A 78 -10.13 0.25 -7.10
C ASN A 78 -9.80 0.89 -5.73
N ARG A 79 -8.74 0.49 -5.02
CA ARG A 79 -8.29 1.19 -3.80
C ARG A 79 -7.39 2.38 -4.14
N GLU A 80 -7.63 3.52 -3.49
CA GLU A 80 -6.97 4.80 -3.80
C GLU A 80 -5.47 4.84 -3.44
N THR A 81 -5.06 4.23 -2.32
CA THR A 81 -3.67 4.33 -1.84
C THR A 81 -3.09 2.99 -1.42
N ALA A 82 -1.76 2.88 -1.51
CA ALA A 82 -1.01 1.73 -1.02
C ALA A 82 -1.24 1.49 0.48
N GLU A 83 -1.43 2.55 1.26
CA GLU A 83 -1.79 2.48 2.68
C GLU A 83 -3.14 1.77 2.88
N ILE A 84 -4.18 2.19 2.14
CA ILE A 84 -5.51 1.58 2.23
C ILE A 84 -5.44 0.10 1.80
N MET A 85 -4.71 -0.20 0.72
CA MET A 85 -4.51 -1.57 0.25
C MET A 85 -3.80 -2.43 1.30
N TRP A 86 -2.71 -1.92 1.89
CA TRP A 86 -1.94 -2.61 2.93
C TRP A 86 -2.76 -2.84 4.21
N ARG A 87 -3.51 -1.82 4.65
CA ARG A 87 -4.41 -1.94 5.80
C ARG A 87 -5.49 -2.98 5.54
N LYS A 88 -6.09 -2.98 4.34
CA LYS A 88 -7.14 -3.95 3.99
C LYS A 88 -6.62 -5.38 3.94
N LEU A 89 -5.41 -5.59 3.44
CA LEU A 89 -4.73 -6.89 3.50
C LEU A 89 -4.52 -7.34 4.95
N CYS A 90 -4.07 -6.44 5.82
CA CYS A 90 -3.96 -6.74 7.25
C CYS A 90 -5.32 -7.06 7.87
N GLU A 91 -6.38 -6.30 7.58
CA GLU A 91 -7.73 -6.63 8.05
C GLU A 91 -8.19 -8.02 7.59
N ILE A 92 -8.03 -8.35 6.32
CA ILE A 92 -8.51 -9.63 5.76
C ILE A 92 -7.78 -10.81 6.39
N HIS A 93 -6.45 -10.73 6.55
CA HIS A 93 -5.66 -11.89 6.97
C HIS A 93 -5.27 -11.89 8.46
N GLU A 94 -5.34 -10.75 9.15
CA GLU A 94 -5.03 -10.64 10.60
C GLU A 94 -6.28 -10.56 11.47
N ALA A 95 -7.45 -10.13 10.94
CA ALA A 95 -8.71 -10.29 11.68
C ALA A 95 -9.11 -11.77 11.85
N HIS A 96 -8.50 -12.66 11.06
CA HIS A 96 -8.50 -14.11 11.28
C HIS A 96 -7.30 -14.58 12.13
N GLY A 97 -6.82 -13.77 13.08
CA GLY A 97 -6.11 -14.30 14.25
C GLY A 97 -6.96 -15.43 14.88
N PRO A 98 -6.34 -16.48 15.44
CA PRO A 98 -6.98 -17.77 15.66
C PRO A 98 -8.29 -17.58 16.44
N LEU A 99 -9.41 -17.55 15.72
CA LEU A 99 -10.72 -17.55 16.32
C LEU A 99 -10.94 -18.97 16.80
N GLY A 100 -11.02 -19.08 18.13
CA GLY A 100 -11.29 -20.31 18.84
C GLY A 100 -12.44 -21.09 18.24
N ILE A 101 -12.11 -22.34 17.92
CA ILE A 101 -12.85 -23.53 18.37
C ILE A 101 -11.79 -24.50 18.88
#